data_AF-A0A954NQT3-F1
#
_entry.id   AF-A0A954NQT3-F1
#
_cell.length_a   1.000
_cell.length_b   1.000
_cell.length_c   1.000
_cell.angle_alpha   90.00
_cell.angle_beta   90.00
_cell.angle_gamma   90.00
#
_symmetry.space_group_name_H-M   'P 1'
#
loop_
_entity.id
_entity.type
_entity.pdbx_description
1 polymer ?
#
loop_
_entity_poly.entity_id
_entity_poly.type
_entity_poly.pdbx_seq_one_letter_code
_entity_poly.pdbx_strand_id
1 'polypeptide(L)'
;MGLLVECVALFLVVVGFRVVMGGSHAHAIRRYQDKFPPISDEEFVARCEPSVSLEVAHGVRQTIGSIFGIEAERIHPETNLIKLDNL
;
A
#
# COMPACT_ATOMS: atom_id res chain seq x y z
N MET A 1 -1.01 3.08 43.69
CA MET A 1 -2.19 3.25 42.81
C MET A 1 -1.89 4.14 41.60
N GLY A 2 -1.14 5.25 41.73
CA GLY A 2 -0.82 6.13 40.60
C GLY A 2 -0.11 5.45 39.41
N LEU A 3 0.96 4.68 39.65
CA LEU A 3 1.75 4.04 38.58
C LEU A 3 0.93 3.09 37.68
N LEU A 4 0.01 2.33 38.27
CA LEU A 4 -0.83 1.37 37.55
C LEU A 4 -1.86 2.10 36.66
N VAL A 5 -2.39 3.23 37.16
CA VAL A 5 -3.31 4.09 36.39
C VAL A 5 -2.59 4.73 35.20
N GLU A 6 -1.35 5.18 35.36
CA GLU A 6 -0.58 5.76 34.25
C GLU A 6 -0.21 4.73 33.17
N CYS A 7 0.19 3.51 33.57
CA CYS A 7 0.46 2.44 32.61
C CYS A 7 -0.78 2.05 31.80
N VAL A 8 -1.95 1.96 32.46
CA VAL A 8 -3.22 1.65 31.79
C VAL A 8 -3.61 2.78 30.82
N ALA A 9 -3.44 4.05 31.23
CA ALA A 9 -3.73 5.19 30.37
C ALA A 9 -2.82 5.19 29.11
N LEU A 10 -1.52 4.98 29.27
CA LEU A 10 -0.58 4.90 28.14
C LEU A 10 -0.92 3.72 27.21
N PHE A 11 -1.25 2.56 27.78
CA PHE A 11 -1.64 1.40 26.99
C PHE A 11 -2.89 1.68 26.15
N LEU A 12 -3.93 2.29 26.74
CA LEU A 12 -5.15 2.65 26.02
C LEU A 12 -4.90 3.68 24.92
N VAL A 13 -4.00 4.65 25.15
CA VAL A 13 -3.60 5.63 24.11
C VAL A 13 -2.89 4.92 22.96
N VAL A 14 -1.94 4.02 23.25
CA VAL A 14 -1.21 3.26 22.21
C VAL A 14 -2.16 2.37 21.43
N VAL A 15 -3.05 1.63 22.11
CA VAL A 15 -4.05 0.77 21.45
C VAL A 15 -5.00 1.60 20.61
N GLY A 16 -5.54 2.70 21.15
CA GLY A 16 -6.40 3.61 20.42
C GLY A 16 -5.72 4.18 19.18
N PHE A 17 -4.47 4.61 19.30
CA PHE A 17 -3.67 5.11 18.17
C PHE A 17 -3.48 4.02 17.10
N ARG A 18 -3.13 2.79 17.50
CA ARG A 18 -2.98 1.66 16.57
C ARG A 18 -4.27 1.31 15.85
N VAL A 19 -5.42 1.35 16.54
CA VAL A 19 -6.73 1.09 15.95
C VAL A 19 -7.12 2.16 14.94
N VAL A 20 -6.92 3.45 15.27
CA VAL A 20 -7.25 4.57 14.37
C VAL A 20 -6.35 4.56 13.13
N MET A 21 -5.05 4.36 13.30
CA MET A 21 -4.10 4.24 12.19
C MET A 21 -4.40 3.01 11.33
N GLY A 22 -4.66 1.86 11.94
CA GLY A 22 -5.00 0.62 11.23
C GLY A 22 -6.30 0.72 10.44
N GLY A 23 -7.33 1.39 10.98
CA GLY A 23 -8.60 1.62 10.27
C GLY A 23 -8.44 2.52 9.04
N SER A 24 -7.59 3.55 9.14
CA SER A 24 -7.31 4.47 8.04
C SER A 24 -6.55 3.76 6.91
N HIS A 25 -5.54 2.96 7.25
CA HIS A 25 -4.80 2.10 6.31
C HIS A 25 -5.72 1.10 5.60
N ALA A 26 -6.56 0.38 6.34
CA ALA A 26 -7.47 -0.61 5.76
C ALA A 26 -8.46 0.03 4.77
N HIS A 27 -8.94 1.24 5.06
CA HIS A 27 -9.83 1.97 4.15
C HIS A 27 -9.10 2.43 2.88
N ALA A 28 -7.86 2.92 3.01
CA ALA A 28 -7.04 3.34 1.89
C ALA A 28 -6.70 2.16 0.96
N ILE A 29 -6.28 1.01 1.53
CA ILE A 29 -6.01 -0.22 0.77
C ILE A 29 -7.24 -0.66 0.01
N ARG A 30 -8.40 -0.68 0.67
CA ARG A 30 -9.64 -1.09 0.01
C ARG A 30 -10.01 -0.15 -1.13
N ARG A 31 -9.92 1.17 -0.92
CA ARG A 31 -10.18 2.16 -1.97
C ARG A 31 -9.22 2.04 -3.15
N TYR A 32 -7.95 1.71 -2.88
CA TYR A 32 -6.97 1.43 -3.93
C TYR A 32 -7.37 0.19 -4.71
N GLN A 33 -7.66 -0.93 -4.03
CA GLN A 33 -8.07 -2.18 -4.67
C GLN A 33 -9.38 -2.06 -5.46
N ASP A 34 -10.33 -1.26 -5.00
CA ASP A 34 -11.58 -0.98 -5.72
C ASP A 34 -11.32 -0.18 -7.01
N LYS A 35 -10.32 0.70 -7.00
CA LYS A 35 -9.96 1.52 -8.17
C LYS A 35 -9.05 0.77 -9.15
N PHE A 36 -8.21 -0.11 -8.63
CA PHE A 36 -7.12 -0.78 -9.33
C PHE A 36 -7.26 -2.30 -9.16
N PRO A 37 -8.12 -2.93 -9.97
CA PRO A 37 -8.30 -4.38 -9.95
C PRO A 37 -7.03 -5.06 -10.48
N PRO A 38 -6.65 -6.26 -9.98
CA PRO A 38 -5.44 -6.94 -10.42
C PRO A 38 -5.35 -7.07 -11.94
N ILE A 39 -4.19 -6.74 -12.51
CA ILE A 39 -3.93 -6.82 -13.96
C ILE A 39 -2.77 -7.77 -14.26
N SER A 40 -2.83 -8.43 -15.42
CA SER A 40 -1.75 -9.32 -15.86
C SER A 40 -0.49 -8.54 -16.21
N ASP A 41 0.60 -9.27 -16.43
CA ASP A 41 1.86 -8.70 -16.89
C ASP A 41 1.75 -8.08 -18.29
N GLU A 42 1.03 -8.73 -19.19
CA GLU A 42 0.80 -8.24 -20.56
C GLU A 42 -0.07 -6.97 -20.54
N GLU A 43 -1.11 -6.94 -19.72
CA GLU A 43 -1.97 -5.77 -19.55
C GLU A 43 -1.24 -4.59 -18.93
N PHE A 44 -0.37 -4.84 -17.95
CA PHE A 44 0.46 -3.82 -17.33
C PHE A 44 1.36 -3.14 -18.37
N VAL A 45 2.06 -3.95 -19.17
CA VAL A 45 2.98 -3.46 -20.20
C VAL A 45 2.22 -2.74 -21.32
N ALA A 46 1.06 -3.25 -21.72
CA ALA A 46 0.22 -2.60 -22.73
C ALA A 46 -0.28 -1.21 -22.31
N ARG A 47 -0.32 -0.92 -21.00
CA ARG A 47 -0.69 0.38 -20.42
C ARG A 47 0.52 1.28 -20.15
N CYS A 48 1.74 0.75 -20.19
CA CYS A 48 2.94 1.56 -20.12
C CYS A 48 3.13 2.39 -21.41
N GLU A 49 3.94 3.45 -21.35
CA GLU A 49 4.28 4.18 -22.57
C GLU A 49 5.04 3.28 -23.56
N PRO A 50 4.86 3.45 -24.89
CA PRO A 50 5.50 2.62 -25.91
C PRO A 50 7.04 2.63 -25.88
N SER A 51 7.63 3.63 -25.23
CA SER A 51 9.08 3.80 -25.03
C SER A 51 9.63 2.92 -23.91
N VAL A 52 8.78 2.37 -23.04
CA VAL A 52 9.17 1.55 -21.90
C VAL A 52 9.36 0.11 -22.36
N SER A 53 10.54 -0.45 -22.10
CA SER A 53 10.80 -1.85 -22.38
C SER A 53 10.08 -2.77 -21.38
N LEU A 54 9.74 -3.97 -21.84
CA LEU A 54 9.16 -5.03 -21.03
C LEU A 54 9.94 -5.26 -19.73
N GLU A 55 11.26 -5.36 -19.85
CA GLU A 55 12.17 -5.59 -18.73
C GLU A 55 12.09 -4.48 -17.67
N VAL A 56 12.06 -3.21 -18.11
CA VAL A 56 11.95 -2.07 -17.20
C VAL A 56 10.57 -2.05 -16.53
N ALA A 57 9.50 -2.29 -17.29
CA ALA A 57 8.13 -2.33 -16.76
C ALA A 57 7.99 -3.38 -15.65
N HIS A 58 8.40 -4.63 -15.88
CA HIS A 58 8.32 -5.67 -14.86
C HIS A 58 9.29 -5.44 -13.71
N GLY A 59 10.51 -5.00 -13.99
CA GLY A 59 11.52 -4.72 -12.96
C GLY A 59 11.04 -3.66 -11.97
N VAL A 60 10.47 -2.56 -12.46
CA VAL A 60 9.87 -1.52 -11.63
C VAL A 60 8.69 -2.06 -10.83
N ARG A 61 7.79 -2.79 -11.49
CA ARG A 61 6.60 -3.41 -10.85
C ARG A 61 6.99 -4.33 -9.69
N GLN A 62 7.95 -5.22 -9.90
CA GLN A 62 8.46 -6.12 -8.85
C GLN A 62 9.18 -5.37 -7.74
N THR A 63 9.96 -4.34 -8.08
CA THR A 63 10.67 -3.52 -7.09
C THR A 63 9.69 -2.80 -6.16
N ILE A 64 8.65 -2.18 -6.72
CA ILE A 64 7.58 -1.56 -5.94
C ILE A 64 6.90 -2.60 -5.05
N GLY A 65 6.56 -3.77 -5.60
CA GLY A 65 5.92 -4.84 -4.83
C GLY A 65 6.77 -5.30 -3.65
N SER A 66 8.07 -5.43 -3.85
CA SER A 66 9.03 -5.79 -2.80
C SER A 66 9.14 -4.71 -1.71
N ILE A 67 9.22 -3.43 -2.09
CA ILE A 67 9.37 -2.32 -1.13
C ILE A 67 8.11 -2.15 -0.26
N PHE A 68 6.93 -2.23 -0.88
CA PHE A 68 5.67 -1.95 -0.20
C PHE A 68 4.95 -3.22 0.30
N GLY A 69 5.49 -4.41 0.01
CA GLY A 69 4.86 -5.68 0.40
C GLY A 69 3.55 -5.97 -0.34
N ILE A 70 3.43 -5.49 -1.58
CA ILE A 70 2.23 -5.60 -2.42
C ILE A 70 2.50 -6.60 -3.55
N GLU A 71 1.52 -7.45 -3.85
CA GLU A 71 1.55 -8.34 -5.02
C GLU A 71 1.70 -7.53 -6.32
N ALA A 72 2.57 -7.98 -7.23
CA ALA A 72 2.87 -7.27 -8.46
C ALA A 72 1.59 -6.98 -9.26
N GLU A 73 0.69 -7.95 -9.32
CA GLU A 73 -0.61 -7.91 -10.01
C GLU A 73 -1.46 -6.71 -9.59
N ARG A 74 -1.28 -6.21 -8.37
CA ARG A 74 -2.02 -5.07 -7.80
C ARG A 74 -1.36 -3.72 -8.04
N ILE A 75 -0.19 -3.68 -8.67
CA ILE A 75 0.52 -2.45 -9.01
C ILE A 75 0.14 -2.06 -10.43
N HIS A 76 -0.32 -0.82 -10.59
CA HIS A 76 -0.76 -0.27 -11.87
C HIS A 76 0.18 0.83 -12.36
N PRO A 77 0.30 1.04 -13.69
CA PRO A 77 1.09 2.14 -14.23
C PRO A 77 0.58 3.51 -13.79
N GLU A 78 -0.73 3.65 -13.55
CA GLU A 78 -1.34 4.91 -13.07
C GLU A 78 -1.28 5.07 -11.54
N THR A 79 -0.60 4.15 -10.83
CA THR A 79 -0.41 4.23 -9.39
C THR A 79 0.42 5.45 -9.03
N ASN A 80 -0.13 6.31 -8.17
CA ASN A 80 0.62 7.41 -7.59
C ASN A 80 1.40 6.90 -6.37
N LEU A 81 2.73 6.77 -6.50
CA LEU A 81 3.60 6.26 -5.45
C LEU A 81 3.61 7.12 -4.18
N ILE A 82 3.35 8.44 -4.28
CA ILE A 82 3.24 9.38 -3.13
C ILE A 82 1.90 9.21 -2.39
N LYS A 83 0.96 8.46 -2.95
CA LYS A 83 -0.24 8.03 -2.22
C LYS A 83 -0.14 6.56 -1.81
N LEU A 84 0.82 5.83 -2.36
CA LEU A 84 1.05 4.41 -2.10
C LEU A 84 1.89 4.22 -0.83
N ASP A 85 2.78 5.15 -0.49
CA ASP A 85 3.51 5.21 0.79
C ASP A 85 2.60 5.43 2.01
N ASN A 86 1.39 5.93 1.79
CA ASN A 86 0.36 6.14 2.79
C ASN A 86 -0.64 4.95 2.88
N LEU A 87 -0.37 3.85 2.16
CA LEU A 87 -1.13 2.57 2.22
C LEU A 87 -0.49 1.55 3.15
#